data_AF-A0AAE1BFZ2-F1
#
_entry.id   AF-A0AAE1BFZ2-F1
#
_cell.length_a   1.000
_cell.length_b   1.000
_cell.length_c   1.000
_cell.angle_alpha   90.00
_cell.angle_beta   90.00
_cell.angle_gamma   90.00
#
_symmetry.space_group_name_H-M   'P 1'
#
loop_
_entity.id
_entity.type
_entity.pdbx_description
1 polymer ?
#
loop_
_entity_poly.entity_id
_entity_poly.type
_entity_poly.pdbx_seq_one_letter_code
_entity_poly.pdbx_strand_id
1 'polypeptide(L)'
;MKSLTSNSNALSNCKQTHVTILNIYNNISIAMNAIRSAKSALRKEVKALVSTLTTEEKARQSGLVMGRLLTNAEYLKSRRISLYLSMPDEVNTMDVLKHALGSGKECFIPRYDDRTSTMDMIRLWTMEEYHDLPTTPWGIKQHPLLQHHEDAITTQPLDVVIMPGLAFTVDGCRLGRGR
;
A
#
# COMPACT_ATOMS: atom_id res chain seq x y z
N MET A 1 49.04 -50.80 13.04
CA MET A 1 49.05 -49.32 12.92
C MET A 1 47.94 -48.89 11.97
N LYS A 2 46.78 -48.49 12.49
CA LYS A 2 45.66 -47.96 11.67
C LYS A 2 45.65 -46.44 11.81
N SER A 3 45.77 -45.76 10.67
CA SER A 3 45.94 -44.33 10.49
C SER A 3 44.72 -43.51 10.93
N LEU A 4 44.94 -42.54 11.83
CA LEU A 4 43.99 -41.51 12.28
C LEU A 4 43.93 -40.34 11.28
N THR A 5 43.40 -40.55 10.06
CA THR A 5 43.39 -39.48 9.03
C THR A 5 42.00 -39.08 8.49
N SER A 6 40.90 -39.61 9.02
CA SER A 6 39.55 -39.34 8.48
C SER A 6 38.78 -38.17 9.12
N ASN A 7 39.26 -37.59 10.23
CA ASN A 7 38.49 -36.59 11.00
C ASN A 7 38.76 -35.12 10.62
N SER A 8 39.85 -34.82 9.89
CA SER A 8 40.24 -33.45 9.52
C SER A 8 39.33 -32.84 8.43
N ASN A 9 38.95 -33.65 7.44
CA ASN A 9 38.24 -33.16 6.25
C ASN A 9 36.75 -32.87 6.50
N ALA A 10 36.13 -33.54 7.46
CA ALA A 10 34.73 -33.28 7.84
C ALA A 10 34.60 -31.97 8.63
N LEU A 11 35.54 -31.67 9.53
CA LEU A 11 35.56 -30.41 10.28
C LEU A 11 35.93 -29.20 9.41
N SER A 12 36.84 -29.35 8.44
CA SER A 12 37.17 -28.28 7.49
C SER A 12 36.01 -27.95 6.56
N ASN A 13 35.30 -28.97 6.05
CA ASN A 13 34.09 -28.76 5.24
C ASN A 13 32.95 -28.14 6.05
N CYS A 14 32.72 -28.60 7.29
CA CYS A 14 31.72 -28.01 8.18
C CYS A 14 32.00 -26.52 8.47
N LYS A 15 33.26 -26.16 8.73
CA LYS A 15 33.68 -24.76 8.92
C LYS A 15 33.53 -23.92 7.65
N GLN A 16 33.88 -24.45 6.48
CA GLN A 16 33.76 -23.76 5.20
C GLN A 16 32.29 -23.51 4.82
N THR A 17 31.42 -24.49 5.05
CA THR A 17 29.97 -24.36 4.85
C THR A 17 29.37 -23.31 5.78
N HIS A 18 29.77 -23.30 7.06
CA HIS A 18 29.29 -22.31 8.04
C HIS A 18 29.72 -20.87 7.69
N VAL A 19 30.97 -20.67 7.26
CA VAL A 19 31.46 -19.35 6.79
C VAL A 19 30.71 -18.89 5.53
N THR A 20 30.42 -19.82 4.60
CA THR A 20 29.68 -19.50 3.38
C THR A 20 28.25 -19.06 3.69
N ILE A 21 27.56 -19.75 4.61
CA ILE A 21 26.21 -19.41 5.06
C ILE A 21 26.19 -18.02 5.73
N LEU A 22 27.12 -17.75 6.65
CA LEU A 22 27.24 -16.43 7.30
C LEU A 22 27.47 -15.30 6.30
N ASN A 23 28.30 -15.52 5.28
CA ASN A 23 28.55 -14.53 4.23
C ASN A 23 27.30 -14.27 3.38
N ILE A 24 26.52 -15.30 3.07
CA ILE A 24 25.23 -15.14 2.35
C ILE A 24 24.26 -14.30 3.20
N TYR A 25 24.10 -14.62 4.49
CA TYR A 25 23.24 -13.84 5.39
C TYR A 25 23.68 -12.37 5.50
N ASN A 26 24.99 -12.13 5.64
CA ASN A 26 25.54 -10.78 5.68
C ASN A 26 25.28 -10.01 4.38
N ASN A 27 25.49 -10.65 3.22
CA ASN A 27 25.24 -10.02 1.92
C ASN A 27 23.75 -9.71 1.71
N ILE A 28 22.84 -10.62 2.11
CA ILE A 28 21.39 -10.37 2.07
C ILE A 28 21.03 -9.20 2.99
N SER A 29 21.56 -9.16 4.22
CA SER A 29 21.31 -8.07 5.18
C SER A 29 21.79 -6.72 4.64
N ILE A 30 23.00 -6.66 4.06
CA ILE A 30 23.54 -5.45 3.42
C ILE A 30 22.64 -4.99 2.27
N ALA A 31 22.25 -5.91 1.37
CA ALA A 31 21.37 -5.59 0.26
C ALA A 31 20.00 -5.09 0.72
N MET A 32 19.40 -5.73 1.74
CA MET A 32 18.13 -5.29 2.32
C MET A 32 18.22 -3.89 2.94
N ASN A 33 19.32 -3.60 3.63
CA ASN A 33 19.56 -2.26 4.19
C ASN A 33 19.75 -1.21 3.09
N ALA A 34 20.50 -1.54 2.03
CA ALA A 34 20.64 -0.67 0.86
C ALA A 34 19.27 -0.38 0.20
N ILE A 35 18.42 -1.41 0.03
CA ILE A 35 17.06 -1.25 -0.51
C ILE A 35 16.20 -0.36 0.40
N ARG A 36 16.25 -0.56 1.73
CA ARG A 36 15.50 0.28 2.69
C ARG A 36 15.94 1.75 2.60
N SER A 37 17.25 2.00 2.55
CA SER A 37 17.82 3.34 2.39
C SER A 37 17.43 3.99 1.07
N ALA A 38 17.53 3.25 -0.04
CA ALA A 38 17.11 3.75 -1.37
C ALA A 38 15.61 4.09 -1.40
N LYS A 39 14.74 3.22 -0.86
CA LYS A 39 13.30 3.49 -0.73
C LYS A 39 13.05 4.73 0.14
N SER A 40 13.78 4.89 1.24
CA SER A 40 13.66 6.06 2.13
C SER A 40 14.04 7.36 1.42
N ALA A 41 15.17 7.36 0.70
CA ALA A 41 15.62 8.51 -0.08
C ALA A 41 14.59 8.90 -1.16
N LEU A 42 14.10 7.92 -1.91
CA LEU A 42 13.09 8.16 -2.95
C LEU A 42 11.77 8.68 -2.37
N ARG A 43 11.32 8.20 -1.20
CA ARG A 43 10.15 8.76 -0.52
C ARG A 43 10.33 10.24 -0.19
N LYS A 44 11.53 10.64 0.27
CA LYS A 44 11.83 12.04 0.59
C LYS A 44 11.82 12.92 -0.65
N GLU A 45 12.44 12.45 -1.72
CA GLU A 45 12.50 13.15 -3.01
C GLU A 45 11.09 13.37 -3.59
N VAL A 46 10.29 12.31 -3.69
CA VAL A 46 8.93 12.39 -4.25
C VAL A 46 8.03 13.29 -3.41
N LYS A 47 8.11 13.22 -2.08
CA LYS A 47 7.37 14.14 -1.20
C LYS A 47 7.76 15.60 -1.43
N ALA A 48 9.05 15.87 -1.61
CA ALA A 48 9.53 17.22 -1.92
C ALA A 48 8.96 17.71 -3.26
N LEU A 49 8.99 16.87 -4.31
CA LEU A 49 8.41 17.20 -5.61
C LEU A 49 6.90 17.47 -5.54
N VAL A 50 6.13 16.60 -4.87
CA VAL A 50 4.68 16.80 -4.73
C VAL A 50 4.35 18.06 -3.92
N SER A 51 5.22 18.44 -2.97
CA SER A 51 5.04 19.66 -2.19
C SER A 51 5.23 20.96 -3.00
N THR A 52 5.89 20.90 -4.16
CA THR A 52 6.01 22.08 -5.05
C THR A 52 4.79 22.29 -5.93
N LEU A 53 3.86 21.33 -5.99
CA LEU A 53 2.63 21.46 -6.78
C LEU A 53 1.62 22.34 -6.08
N THR A 54 1.04 23.29 -6.81
CA THR A 54 -0.06 24.11 -6.31
C THR A 54 -1.34 23.28 -6.16
N THR A 55 -2.29 23.81 -5.40
CA THR A 55 -3.61 23.19 -5.22
C THR A 55 -4.33 23.02 -6.56
N GLU A 56 -4.23 24.00 -7.45
CA GLU A 56 -4.85 23.98 -8.78
C GLU A 56 -4.24 22.88 -9.65
N GLU A 57 -2.92 22.73 -9.60
CA GLU A 57 -2.24 21.70 -10.39
C GLU A 57 -2.57 20.28 -9.88
N LYS A 58 -2.66 20.10 -8.55
CA LYS A 58 -3.14 18.84 -7.95
C LYS A 58 -4.57 18.54 -8.35
N ALA A 59 -5.46 19.54 -8.35
CA ALA A 59 -6.85 19.39 -8.77
C ALA A 59 -6.94 19.03 -10.26
N ARG A 60 -6.20 19.73 -11.12
CA ARG A 60 -6.13 19.48 -12.56
C ARG A 60 -5.66 18.06 -12.87
N GLN A 61 -4.55 17.63 -12.26
CA GLN A 61 -4.04 16.27 -12.45
C GLN A 61 -4.99 15.21 -11.89
N SER A 62 -5.64 15.47 -10.75
CA SER A 62 -6.66 14.57 -10.20
C SER A 62 -7.82 14.40 -11.17
N GLY A 63 -8.33 15.48 -11.76
CA GLY A 63 -9.39 15.44 -12.77
C GLY A 63 -9.01 14.61 -14.01
N LEU A 64 -7.76 14.69 -14.46
CA LEU A 64 -7.28 13.86 -15.58
C LEU A 64 -7.21 12.37 -15.23
N VAL A 65 -6.70 12.02 -14.05
CA VAL A 65 -6.66 10.63 -13.57
C VAL A 65 -8.07 10.08 -13.45
N MET A 66 -8.98 10.89 -12.92
CA MET A 66 -10.38 10.56 -12.76
C MET A 66 -11.10 10.33 -14.10
N GLY A 67 -10.95 11.21 -15.08
CA GLY A 67 -11.57 11.02 -16.39
C GLY A 67 -11.14 9.71 -17.06
N ARG A 68 -9.87 9.30 -16.87
CA ARG A 68 -9.36 8.01 -17.34
C ARG A 68 -9.95 6.83 -16.57
N LEU A 69 -10.07 6.94 -15.25
CA LEU A 69 -10.65 5.87 -14.43
C LEU A 69 -12.13 5.65 -14.76
N LEU A 70 -12.91 6.72 -14.89
CA LEU A 70 -14.36 6.63 -15.16
C LEU A 70 -14.67 6.09 -16.56
N THR A 71 -13.70 6.07 -17.47
CA THR A 71 -13.82 5.46 -18.81
C THR A 71 -13.12 4.10 -18.92
N ASN A 72 -12.49 3.62 -17.84
CA ASN A 72 -11.78 2.35 -17.82
C ASN A 72 -12.77 1.17 -17.77
N ALA A 73 -12.57 0.17 -18.63
CA ALA A 73 -13.46 -0.98 -18.75
C ALA A 73 -13.56 -1.83 -17.47
N GLU A 74 -12.45 -2.03 -16.75
CA GLU A 74 -12.43 -2.80 -15.49
C GLU A 74 -13.19 -2.05 -14.40
N TYR A 75 -12.99 -0.72 -14.30
CA TYR A 75 -13.76 0.10 -13.38
C TYR A 75 -15.26 0.08 -13.71
N LEU A 76 -15.64 0.24 -14.98
CA LEU A 76 -17.05 0.27 -15.39
C LEU A 76 -17.76 -1.04 -15.07
N LYS A 77 -17.14 -2.19 -15.38
CA LYS A 77 -17.70 -3.53 -15.13
C LYS A 77 -17.70 -3.94 -13.66
N SER A 78 -16.89 -3.31 -12.81
CA SER A 78 -16.81 -3.66 -11.39
C SER A 78 -18.11 -3.36 -10.64
N ARG A 79 -18.39 -4.17 -9.61
CA ARG A 79 -19.47 -3.96 -8.65
C ARG A 79 -18.92 -3.61 -7.28
N ARG A 80 -17.89 -4.32 -6.82
CA ARG A 80 -17.26 -4.16 -5.51
C ARG A 80 -15.90 -3.50 -5.68
N ILE A 81 -15.77 -2.25 -5.21
CA ILE A 81 -14.53 -1.48 -5.36
C ILE A 81 -13.98 -1.04 -4.01
N SER A 82 -12.66 -1.02 -3.89
CA SER A 82 -11.99 -0.33 -2.80
C SER A 82 -11.27 0.92 -3.30
N LEU A 83 -11.33 1.99 -2.51
CA LEU A 83 -10.62 3.22 -2.77
C LEU A 83 -10.16 3.89 -1.48
N TYR A 84 -8.96 4.47 -1.53
CA TYR A 84 -8.44 5.27 -0.44
C TYR A 84 -9.14 6.64 -0.39
N LEU A 85 -9.17 7.22 0.81
CA LEU A 85 -9.59 8.61 1.03
C LEU A 85 -8.34 9.49 1.07
N SER A 86 -8.21 10.38 0.08
CA SER A 86 -6.95 11.06 -0.26
C SER A 86 -6.42 11.98 0.83
N MET A 87 -5.11 11.91 1.06
CA MET A 87 -4.35 12.97 1.73
C MET A 87 -4.04 14.15 0.79
N PRO A 88 -3.64 15.32 1.32
CA PRO A 88 -3.30 16.51 0.50
C PRO A 88 -2.14 16.33 -0.49
N ASP A 89 -1.31 15.30 -0.30
CA ASP A 89 -0.20 14.92 -1.17
C ASP A 89 -0.53 13.73 -2.09
N GLU A 90 -1.81 13.41 -2.25
CA GLU A 90 -2.30 12.33 -3.11
C GLU A 90 -3.27 12.84 -4.17
N VAL A 91 -3.49 12.02 -5.21
CA VAL A 91 -4.58 12.26 -6.17
C VAL A 91 -5.90 12.24 -5.40
N ASN A 92 -6.74 13.24 -5.64
CA ASN A 92 -8.06 13.35 -5.01
C ASN A 92 -9.02 12.30 -5.59
N THR A 93 -9.57 11.44 -4.73
CA THR A 93 -10.52 10.36 -5.09
C THR A 93 -11.97 10.67 -4.75
N MET A 94 -12.26 11.87 -4.23
CA MET A 94 -13.59 12.26 -3.75
C MET A 94 -14.67 12.09 -4.83
N ASP A 95 -14.41 12.55 -6.05
CA ASP A 95 -15.41 12.44 -7.11
C ASP A 95 -15.55 10.98 -7.60
N VAL A 96 -14.51 10.14 -7.45
CA VAL A 96 -14.61 8.69 -7.74
C VAL A 96 -15.54 8.03 -6.73
N LEU A 97 -15.42 8.40 -5.45
CA LEU A 97 -16.31 7.93 -4.40
C LEU A 97 -17.77 8.31 -4.69
N LYS A 98 -18.02 9.59 -4.99
CA LYS A 98 -19.36 10.08 -5.35
C LYS A 98 -19.94 9.33 -6.56
N HIS A 99 -19.14 9.18 -7.62
CA HIS A 99 -19.58 8.46 -8.81
C HIS A 99 -19.90 7.00 -8.49
N ALA A 100 -19.00 6.31 -7.78
CA ALA A 100 -19.16 4.90 -7.48
C ALA A 100 -20.44 4.65 -6.65
N LEU A 101 -20.64 5.39 -5.56
CA LEU A 101 -21.86 5.32 -4.75
C LEU A 101 -23.10 5.67 -5.56
N GLY A 102 -23.07 6.76 -6.35
CA GLY A 102 -24.18 7.18 -7.20
C GLY A 102 -24.53 6.19 -8.32
N SER A 103 -23.55 5.39 -8.76
CA SER A 103 -23.74 4.32 -9.75
C SER A 103 -24.16 2.97 -9.15
N GLY A 104 -24.38 2.91 -7.83
CA GLY A 104 -24.79 1.68 -7.13
C GLY A 104 -23.67 0.67 -6.90
N LYS A 105 -22.40 1.07 -7.03
CA LYS A 105 -21.25 0.21 -6.68
C LYS A 105 -21.12 0.11 -5.16
N GLU A 106 -20.69 -1.06 -4.70
CA GLU A 106 -20.35 -1.31 -3.31
C GLU A 106 -18.95 -0.77 -3.05
N CYS A 107 -18.86 0.32 -2.28
CA CYS A 107 -17.62 1.04 -2.04
C CYS A 107 -17.02 0.65 -0.69
N PHE A 108 -15.73 0.32 -0.67
CA PHE A 108 -14.99 -0.05 0.52
C PHE A 108 -13.82 0.91 0.75
N ILE A 109 -13.72 1.47 1.95
CA ILE A 109 -12.63 2.38 2.33
C ILE A 109 -11.71 1.73 3.37
N PRO A 110 -10.41 2.05 3.36
CA PRO A 110 -9.49 1.57 4.38
C PRO A 110 -9.87 2.02 5.79
N ARG A 111 -9.87 1.09 6.74
CA ARG A 111 -9.88 1.38 8.18
C ARG A 111 -8.59 0.83 8.79
N TYR A 112 -7.74 1.71 9.29
CA TYR A 112 -6.45 1.32 9.88
C TYR A 112 -6.53 1.27 11.41
N ASP A 113 -6.03 0.18 12.00
CA ASP A 113 -5.80 0.06 13.44
C ASP A 113 -4.30 0.12 13.74
N ASP A 114 -3.88 1.21 14.38
CA ASP A 114 -2.47 1.46 14.71
C ASP A 114 -1.92 0.49 15.76
N ARG A 115 -2.79 -0.06 16.62
CA ARG A 115 -2.40 -0.97 17.71
C ARG A 115 -1.96 -2.33 17.17
N THR A 116 -2.62 -2.78 16.10
CA THR A 116 -2.36 -4.08 15.45
C THR A 116 -1.57 -3.92 14.16
N SER A 117 -1.42 -2.69 13.65
CA SER A 117 -0.85 -2.42 12.31
C SER A 117 -1.60 -3.15 11.19
N THR A 118 -2.92 -3.31 11.34
CA THR A 118 -3.78 -3.96 10.35
C THR A 118 -4.67 -2.95 9.64
N MET A 119 -5.13 -3.34 8.45
CA MET A 119 -6.02 -2.52 7.63
C MET A 119 -7.15 -3.40 7.11
N ASP A 120 -8.38 -3.00 7.44
CA ASP A 120 -9.60 -3.60 6.91
C ASP A 120 -10.12 -2.76 5.74
N MET A 121 -10.99 -3.35 4.91
CA MET A 121 -11.67 -2.64 3.84
C MET A 121 -13.16 -2.59 4.15
N ILE A 122 -13.61 -1.49 4.75
CA ILE A 122 -14.94 -1.38 5.33
C ILE A 122 -15.91 -0.74 4.36
N ARG A 123 -17.10 -1.34 4.21
CA ARG A 123 -18.14 -0.83 3.33
C ARG A 123 -18.64 0.53 3.79
N LEU A 124 -18.71 1.45 2.83
CA LEU A 124 -19.35 2.73 2.93
C LEU A 124 -20.63 2.71 2.08
N TRP A 125 -21.76 3.07 2.67
CA TRP A 125 -23.07 2.95 2.03
C TRP A 125 -23.50 4.23 1.33
N THR A 126 -23.21 5.38 1.91
CA THR A 126 -23.68 6.67 1.40
C THR A 126 -22.65 7.77 1.59
N MET A 127 -22.84 8.87 0.86
CA MET A 127 -22.07 10.09 1.10
C MET A 127 -22.41 10.71 2.47
N GLU A 128 -23.63 10.55 2.97
CA GLU A 128 -24.01 11.05 4.30
C GLU A 128 -23.20 10.35 5.40
N GLU A 129 -23.11 9.02 5.34
CA GLU A 129 -22.24 8.24 6.24
C GLU A 129 -20.79 8.73 6.18
N TYR A 130 -20.26 8.99 4.98
CA TYR A 130 -18.91 9.54 4.83
C TYR A 130 -18.73 10.87 5.59
N HIS A 131 -19.70 11.79 5.49
CA HIS A 131 -19.62 13.08 6.18
C HIS A 131 -19.65 12.92 7.70
N ASP A 132 -20.31 11.88 8.21
CA ASP A 132 -20.39 11.57 9.64
C ASP A 132 -19.19 10.79 10.19
N LEU A 133 -18.36 10.20 9.33
CA LEU A 133 -17.18 9.46 9.77
C LEU A 133 -16.23 10.32 10.61
N PRO A 134 -15.66 9.78 11.72
CA PRO A 134 -14.62 10.46 12.45
C PRO A 134 -13.34 10.57 11.61
N THR A 135 -12.55 11.59 11.91
CA THR A 135 -11.28 11.86 11.23
C THR A 135 -10.11 11.38 12.09
N THR A 136 -9.18 10.66 11.49
CA THR A 136 -7.92 10.23 12.10
C THR A 136 -6.96 11.41 12.34
N PRO A 137 -5.89 11.23 13.13
CA PRO A 137 -4.84 12.25 13.27
C PRO A 137 -4.16 12.66 11.95
N TRP A 138 -4.27 11.85 10.89
CA TRP A 138 -3.76 12.17 9.54
C TRP A 138 -4.74 12.96 8.68
N GLY A 139 -5.90 13.35 9.22
CA GLY A 139 -6.91 14.08 8.45
C GLY A 139 -7.77 13.18 7.54
N ILE A 140 -7.67 11.86 7.68
CA ILE A 140 -8.40 10.88 6.86
C ILE A 140 -9.61 10.37 7.63
N LYS A 141 -10.78 10.35 6.99
CA LYS A 141 -12.00 9.76 7.57
C LYS A 141 -11.93 8.24 7.56
N GLN A 142 -12.41 7.59 8.63
CA GLN A 142 -12.56 6.13 8.66
C GLN A 142 -13.65 5.70 9.65
N HIS A 143 -14.18 4.49 9.49
CA HIS A 143 -15.11 3.91 10.46
C HIS A 143 -14.47 3.73 11.85
N PRO A 144 -15.24 3.86 12.94
CA PRO A 144 -14.78 3.53 14.28
C PRO A 144 -14.30 2.08 14.39
N LEU A 145 -13.27 1.83 15.20
CA LEU A 145 -12.68 0.49 15.37
C LEU A 145 -13.58 -0.49 16.12
N LEU A 146 -14.46 0.01 16.99
CA LEU A 146 -15.29 -0.82 17.88
C LEU A 146 -16.65 -1.22 17.28
N GLN A 147 -16.97 -0.72 16.09
CA GLN A 147 -18.24 -1.02 15.42
C GLN A 147 -18.05 -2.14 14.40
N HIS A 148 -19.04 -3.03 14.35
CA HIS A 148 -19.09 -4.08 13.35
C HIS A 148 -19.56 -3.49 12.02
N HIS A 149 -18.78 -3.69 10.97
CA HIS A 149 -19.12 -3.28 9.63
C HIS A 149 -18.84 -4.42 8.64
N GLU A 150 -19.42 -4.34 7.45
CA GLU A 150 -19.08 -5.26 6.37
C GLU A 150 -17.64 -5.01 5.93
N ASP A 151 -16.78 -6.02 6.09
CA ASP A 151 -15.40 -6.00 5.62
C ASP A 151 -15.26 -6.81 4.34
N ALA A 152 -14.69 -6.23 3.29
CA ALA A 152 -14.48 -6.92 2.02
C ALA A 152 -13.55 -8.14 2.17
N ILE A 153 -12.61 -8.11 3.12
CA ILE A 153 -11.64 -9.21 3.31
C ILE A 153 -12.35 -10.49 3.76
N THR A 154 -13.42 -10.38 4.54
CA THR A 154 -14.12 -11.52 5.15
C THR A 154 -15.39 -11.93 4.42
N THR A 155 -15.89 -11.10 3.50
CA THR A 155 -17.20 -11.30 2.88
C THR A 155 -17.12 -11.82 1.45
N GLN A 156 -16.66 -10.99 0.52
CA GLN A 156 -16.54 -11.29 -0.90
C GLN A 156 -15.40 -10.47 -1.51
N PRO A 157 -14.69 -11.02 -2.53
CA PRO A 157 -13.57 -10.35 -3.15
C PRO A 157 -13.97 -8.98 -3.74
N LEU A 158 -12.99 -8.11 -3.82
CA LEU A 158 -13.08 -6.84 -4.53
C LEU A 158 -12.76 -7.07 -6.01
N ASP A 159 -13.54 -6.44 -6.89
CA ASP A 159 -13.28 -6.48 -8.33
C ASP A 159 -12.12 -5.54 -8.70
N VAL A 160 -12.09 -4.35 -8.06
CA VAL A 160 -11.09 -3.32 -8.29
C VAL A 160 -10.61 -2.73 -6.97
N VAL A 161 -9.29 -2.55 -6.85
CA VAL A 161 -8.67 -1.81 -5.74
C VAL A 161 -7.91 -0.62 -6.30
N ILE A 162 -8.37 0.58 -5.96
CA ILE A 162 -7.70 1.84 -6.32
C ILE A 162 -6.57 2.06 -5.30
N MET A 163 -5.35 1.79 -5.73
CA MET A 163 -4.20 1.70 -4.84
C MET A 163 -3.49 3.06 -4.64
N PRO A 164 -3.32 3.55 -3.39
CA PRO A 164 -2.50 4.72 -3.11
C PRO A 164 -1.00 4.39 -3.15
N GLY A 165 -0.18 5.40 -3.45
CA GLY A 165 1.28 5.28 -3.43
C GLY A 165 1.96 6.62 -3.67
N LEU A 166 3.22 6.73 -3.25
CA LEU A 166 4.05 7.91 -3.51
C LEU A 166 4.59 7.87 -4.94
N ALA A 167 5.08 6.70 -5.39
CA ALA A 167 5.62 6.52 -6.72
C ALA A 167 5.29 5.13 -7.27
N PHE A 168 5.24 5.07 -8.59
CA PHE A 168 4.97 3.84 -9.34
C PHE A 168 5.94 3.74 -10.52
N THR A 169 6.37 2.53 -10.86
CA THR A 169 7.06 2.28 -12.13
C THR A 169 6.05 1.89 -13.21
N VAL A 170 6.48 1.95 -14.47
CA VAL A 170 5.66 1.52 -15.62
C VAL A 170 5.28 0.04 -15.55
N ASP A 171 6.11 -0.79 -14.91
CA ASP A 171 5.85 -2.21 -14.68
C ASP A 171 4.97 -2.48 -13.45
N GLY A 172 4.44 -1.43 -12.82
CA GLY A 172 3.51 -1.55 -11.68
C GLY A 172 4.18 -1.74 -10.31
N CYS A 173 5.50 -1.56 -10.19
CA CYS A 173 6.13 -1.55 -8.87
C CYS A 173 5.69 -0.31 -8.09
N ARG A 174 5.39 -0.47 -6.80
CA ARG A 174 4.83 0.59 -5.94
C ARG A 174 5.76 0.96 -4.78
N LEU A 175 5.95 2.26 -4.57
CA LEU A 175 6.53 2.82 -3.35
C LEU A 175 5.43 3.40 -2.46
N GLY A 176 5.09 2.69 -1.38
CA GLY A 176 4.19 3.19 -0.33
C GLY A 176 4.92 4.08 0.69
N ARG A 177 4.20 4.50 1.75
CA ARG A 177 4.73 5.41 2.79
C ARG A 177 5.72 4.76 3.77
N GLY A 178 5.82 3.43 3.79
CA GLY A 178 6.87 2.70 4.53
C GLY A 178 6.49 2.24 5.94
N ARG A 179 5.20 2.15 6.23
CA ARG A 179 4.70 1.27 7.28
C ARG A 179 4.67 -0.17 6.77
#